data_AF-Q89FN9-F1
#
_entry.id   AF-Q89FN9-F1
#
_cell.length_a   1.000
_cell.length_b   1.000
_cell.length_c   1.000
_cell.angle_alpha   90.00
_cell.angle_beta   90.00
_cell.angle_gamma   90.00
#
_symmetry.space_group_name_H-M   'P 1'
#
loop_
_entity.id
_entity.type
_entity.pdbx_description
1 polymer ?
#
loop_
_entity_poly.entity_id
_entity_poly.type
_entity_poly.pdbx_seq_one_letter_code
_entity_poly.pdbx_strand_id
1 'polypeptide(L)'
;MSFMNELELQAYGRVAQALARHAYAMAESEDKDYRQAFPNAPGPIYYHWSTSTFEAVAHDLWRLGIFRPLDQTGAWAYHFVFNCTIDEANLVAERNAAAGPTLAELLITFINLFADFGTQYWGFSTNPNVPFGLNARLTPTFDALASIGYLTKSDQGYTWTYLIGPVMRASYFDEDWTAH
;
A
#
# COMPACT_ATOMS: atom_id res chain seq x y z
N MET A 1 -20.31 11.13 4.32
CA MET A 1 -19.36 10.23 3.60
C MET A 1 -19.48 10.54 2.12
N SER A 2 -18.40 11.01 1.49
CA SER A 2 -18.35 11.10 0.03
C SER A 2 -18.17 9.69 -0.52
N PHE A 3 -19.04 9.27 -1.42
CA PHE A 3 -18.83 8.03 -2.15
C PHE A 3 -17.68 8.25 -3.14
N MET A 4 -16.68 7.34 -3.13
CA MET A 4 -15.65 7.32 -4.17
C MET A 4 -16.32 7.07 -5.52
N ASN A 5 -15.93 7.82 -6.54
CA ASN A 5 -16.32 7.52 -7.91
C ASN A 5 -15.61 6.24 -8.40
N GLU A 6 -16.01 5.72 -9.56
CA GLU A 6 -15.47 4.46 -10.08
C GLU A 6 -13.95 4.49 -10.28
N LEU A 7 -13.39 5.60 -10.77
CA LEU A 7 -11.95 5.74 -10.98
C LEU A 7 -11.18 5.81 -9.65
N GLU A 8 -11.73 6.55 -8.67
CA GLU A 8 -11.17 6.60 -7.31
C GLU A 8 -11.18 5.22 -6.64
N LEU A 9 -12.26 4.46 -6.82
CA LEU A 9 -12.38 3.10 -6.28
C LEU A 9 -11.39 2.14 -6.95
N GLN A 10 -11.20 2.25 -8.26
CA GLN A 10 -10.18 1.47 -8.97
C GLN A 10 -8.77 1.83 -8.51
N ALA A 11 -8.46 3.12 -8.37
CA ALA A 11 -7.17 3.57 -7.83
C ALA A 11 -6.95 3.05 -6.41
N TYR A 12 -7.97 3.13 -5.56
CA TYR A 12 -7.98 2.58 -4.20
C TYR A 12 -7.61 1.09 -4.19
N GLY A 13 -8.29 0.28 -5.01
CA GLY A 13 -7.99 -1.14 -5.15
C GLY A 13 -6.55 -1.40 -5.61
N ARG A 14 -6.05 -0.63 -6.58
CA ARG A 14 -4.68 -0.80 -7.09
C ARG A 14 -3.60 -0.38 -6.09
N VAL A 15 -3.87 0.62 -5.25
CA VAL A 15 -2.98 0.99 -4.14
C VAL A 15 -2.94 -0.13 -3.10
N ALA A 16 -4.10 -0.64 -2.69
CA ALA A 16 -4.17 -1.77 -1.75
C ALA A 16 -3.47 -3.02 -2.27
N GLN A 17 -3.61 -3.33 -3.56
CA GLN A 17 -2.90 -4.45 -4.19
C GLN A 17 -1.38 -4.24 -4.22
N ALA A 18 -0.89 -3.02 -4.42
CA ALA A 18 0.55 -2.75 -4.35
C ALA A 18 1.11 -2.97 -2.95
N LEU A 19 0.40 -2.51 -1.92
CA LEU A 19 0.73 -2.79 -0.52
C LEU A 19 0.75 -4.30 -0.24
N ALA A 20 -0.28 -5.03 -0.69
CA ALA A 20 -0.38 -6.48 -0.54
C ALA A 20 0.78 -7.22 -1.23
N ARG A 21 1.19 -6.78 -2.43
CA ARG A 21 2.34 -7.34 -3.16
C ARG A 21 3.64 -7.16 -2.40
N HIS A 22 3.88 -5.98 -1.85
CA HIS A 22 5.06 -5.73 -1.04
C HIS A 22 5.05 -6.59 0.23
N ALA A 23 3.93 -6.61 0.94
CA ALA A 23 3.78 -7.40 2.15
C ALA A 23 3.95 -8.92 1.89
N TYR A 24 3.52 -9.41 0.73
CA TYR A 24 3.70 -10.82 0.36
C TYR A 24 5.17 -11.16 0.13
N ALA A 25 5.90 -10.31 -0.60
CA ALA A 25 7.32 -10.50 -0.84
C ALA A 25 8.12 -10.52 0.48
N MET A 26 7.77 -9.65 1.43
CA MET A 26 8.34 -9.65 2.78
C MET A 26 8.01 -10.95 3.53
N ALA A 27 6.72 -11.32 3.58
CA ALA A 27 6.27 -12.54 4.24
C ALA A 27 6.95 -13.80 3.69
N GLU A 28 7.15 -13.90 2.37
CA GLU A 28 7.88 -15.02 1.76
C GLU A 28 9.34 -15.09 2.20
N SER A 29 10.00 -13.93 2.37
CA SER A 29 11.39 -13.88 2.79
C SER A 29 11.60 -14.25 4.26
N GLU A 30 10.60 -14.02 5.11
CA GLU A 30 10.67 -14.18 6.57
C GLU A 30 9.86 -15.40 7.10
N ASP A 31 9.10 -16.09 6.24
CA ASP A 31 8.14 -17.13 6.66
C ASP A 31 8.72 -18.20 7.59
N LYS A 32 9.96 -18.60 7.33
CA LYS A 32 10.65 -19.66 8.10
C LYS A 32 10.78 -19.30 9.58
N ASP A 33 10.91 -18.02 9.90
CA ASP A 33 11.12 -17.54 11.27
C ASP A 33 9.84 -17.65 12.10
N TYR A 34 8.66 -17.55 11.46
CA TYR A 34 7.36 -17.58 12.13
C TYR A 34 6.65 -18.94 12.01
N ARG A 35 7.09 -19.80 11.09
CA ARG A 35 6.47 -21.10 10.84
C ARG A 35 6.46 -22.02 12.05
N GLN A 36 7.46 -21.90 12.94
CA GLN A 36 7.50 -22.69 14.17
C GLN A 36 6.33 -22.35 15.11
N ALA A 37 5.94 -21.08 15.20
CA ALA A 37 4.82 -20.64 16.03
C ALA A 37 3.45 -20.96 15.38
N PHE A 38 3.38 -20.95 14.05
CA PHE A 38 2.14 -21.20 13.29
C PHE A 38 2.32 -22.29 12.22
N PRO A 39 2.53 -23.56 12.61
CA PRO A 39 2.90 -24.64 11.69
C PRO A 39 1.82 -24.93 10.64
N ASN A 40 0.56 -24.65 10.95
CA ASN A 40 -0.59 -24.93 10.08
C ASN A 40 -1.16 -23.69 9.38
N ALA A 41 -0.48 -22.53 9.45
CA ALA A 41 -0.96 -21.32 8.80
C ALA A 41 -0.96 -21.47 7.26
N PRO A 42 -2.05 -21.09 6.56
CA PRO A 42 -2.12 -21.22 5.11
C PRO A 42 -1.27 -20.13 4.44
N GLY A 43 -0.13 -20.53 3.88
CA GLY A 43 0.76 -19.63 3.14
C GLY A 43 1.68 -18.79 4.02
N PRO A 44 2.46 -17.87 3.42
CA PRO A 44 3.44 -17.05 4.10
C PRO A 44 2.85 -16.22 5.24
N ILE A 45 3.58 -16.12 6.34
CA ILE A 45 3.17 -15.32 7.51
C ILE A 45 3.80 -13.94 7.41
N TYR A 46 2.96 -12.92 7.33
CA TYR A 46 3.40 -11.54 7.46
C TYR A 46 3.47 -11.17 8.93
N TYR A 47 4.56 -10.51 9.32
CA TYR A 47 4.78 -10.00 10.65
C TYR A 47 5.11 -8.51 10.59
N HIS A 48 4.73 -7.77 11.64
CA HIS A 48 5.21 -6.42 11.84
C HIS A 48 5.63 -6.17 13.29
N TRP A 49 6.59 -5.27 13.47
CA TRP A 49 6.93 -4.71 14.76
C TRP A 49 5.97 -3.55 15.09
N SER A 50 5.73 -3.31 16.39
CA SER A 50 4.97 -2.13 16.85
C SER A 50 5.66 -0.83 16.41
N THR A 51 4.85 0.19 16.11
CA THR A 51 5.23 1.55 15.71
C THR A 51 6.07 1.61 14.43
N SER A 52 5.62 0.95 13.37
CA SER A 52 6.32 0.91 12.08
C SER A 52 5.40 1.15 10.88
N THR A 53 5.95 1.55 9.73
CA THR A 53 5.22 1.59 8.44
C THR A 53 4.58 0.22 8.13
N PHE A 54 5.21 -0.88 8.53
CA PHE A 54 4.68 -2.24 8.37
C PHE A 54 3.43 -2.53 9.21
N GLU A 55 3.29 -1.87 10.38
CA GLU A 55 2.07 -1.93 11.18
C GLU A 55 0.92 -1.22 10.47
N ALA A 56 1.15 -0.04 9.90
CA ALA A 56 0.13 0.67 9.13
C ALA A 56 -0.35 -0.18 7.94
N VAL A 57 0.59 -0.84 7.24
CA VAL A 57 0.28 -1.81 6.18
C VAL A 57 -0.56 -2.97 6.72
N ALA A 58 -0.19 -3.58 7.84
CA ALA A 58 -0.95 -4.67 8.44
C ALA A 58 -2.38 -4.25 8.79
N HIS A 59 -2.51 -3.10 9.44
CA HIS A 59 -3.80 -2.58 9.89
C HIS A 59 -4.71 -2.25 8.71
N ASP A 60 -4.21 -1.56 7.69
CA ASP A 60 -5.00 -1.20 6.50
C ASP A 60 -5.43 -2.45 5.72
N LEU A 61 -4.51 -3.39 5.48
CA LEU A 61 -4.82 -4.63 4.76
C LEU A 61 -5.76 -5.56 5.56
N TRP A 62 -5.69 -5.55 6.89
CA TRP A 62 -6.62 -6.28 7.74
C TRP A 62 -8.03 -5.67 7.69
N ARG A 63 -8.15 -4.34 7.82
CA ARG A 63 -9.44 -3.64 7.68
C ARG A 63 -10.08 -3.86 6.31
N LEU A 64 -9.27 -4.01 5.27
CA LEU A 64 -9.72 -4.33 3.92
C LEU A 64 -10.11 -5.79 3.70
N GLY A 65 -9.90 -6.66 4.69
CA GLY A 65 -10.16 -8.10 4.58
C GLY A 65 -9.16 -8.85 3.70
N ILE A 66 -8.05 -8.21 3.32
CA ILE A 66 -6.93 -8.82 2.59
C ILE A 66 -6.08 -9.65 3.54
N PHE A 67 -5.88 -9.16 4.77
CA PHE A 67 -5.26 -9.91 5.85
C PHE A 67 -6.26 -10.52 6.80
N ARG A 68 -5.87 -11.68 7.34
CA ARG A 68 -6.53 -12.36 8.45
C ARG A 68 -5.50 -12.58 9.57
N PRO A 69 -5.77 -12.13 10.81
CA PRO A 69 -4.83 -12.29 11.91
C PRO A 69 -4.75 -13.74 12.37
N LEU A 70 -3.58 -14.14 12.88
CA LEU A 70 -3.34 -15.45 13.49
C LEU A 70 -3.32 -15.39 15.03
N ASP A 71 -3.04 -14.22 15.60
CA ASP A 71 -2.78 -14.02 17.04
C ASP A 71 -3.56 -12.82 17.62
N GLN A 72 -4.75 -12.58 17.09
CA GLN A 72 -5.57 -11.43 17.46
C GLN A 72 -5.86 -11.38 18.97
N THR A 73 -5.54 -10.25 19.58
CA THR A 73 -5.87 -9.89 20.96
C THR A 73 -6.59 -8.53 20.97
N GLY A 74 -7.91 -8.55 21.13
CA GLY A 74 -8.73 -7.33 21.02
C GLY A 74 -8.70 -6.75 19.60
N ALA A 75 -8.32 -5.48 19.47
CA ALA A 75 -8.20 -4.78 18.17
C ALA A 75 -6.79 -4.84 17.57
N TRP A 76 -5.95 -5.75 18.07
CA TRP A 76 -4.53 -5.83 17.70
C TRP A 76 -4.11 -7.25 17.34
N ALA A 77 -3.19 -7.39 16.39
CA ALA A 77 -2.55 -8.65 16.01
C ALA A 77 -1.14 -8.32 15.47
N TYR A 78 -0.21 -9.27 15.54
CA TYR A 78 1.15 -9.08 15.01
C TYR A 78 1.42 -9.96 13.78
N HIS A 79 0.76 -11.11 13.70
CA HIS A 79 0.96 -12.09 12.64
C HIS A 79 -0.29 -12.23 11.80
N PHE A 80 -0.10 -12.19 10.48
CA PHE A 80 -1.19 -12.22 9.52
C PHE A 80 -0.90 -13.21 8.40
N VAL A 81 -1.97 -13.76 7.84
CA VAL A 81 -1.95 -14.46 6.55
C VAL A 81 -2.81 -13.72 5.55
N PHE A 82 -2.53 -13.94 4.28
CA PHE A 82 -3.39 -13.46 3.20
C PHE A 82 -4.71 -14.25 3.19
N ASN A 83 -5.82 -13.53 3.10
CA ASN A 83 -7.19 -14.05 3.06
C ASN A 83 -7.75 -14.15 1.63
N CYS A 84 -6.98 -13.69 0.65
CA CYS A 84 -7.26 -13.76 -0.78
C CYS A 84 -5.94 -13.88 -1.56
N THR A 85 -6.02 -14.15 -2.86
CA THR A 85 -4.81 -14.12 -3.70
C THR A 85 -4.35 -12.69 -3.92
N ILE A 86 -3.05 -12.51 -4.17
CA ILE A 86 -2.46 -11.17 -4.42
C ILE A 86 -3.07 -10.50 -5.65
N ASP A 87 -3.43 -11.29 -6.67
CA ASP A 87 -4.05 -10.78 -7.88
C ASP A 87 -5.50 -10.33 -7.69
N GLU A 88 -6.18 -10.84 -6.66
CA GLU A 88 -7.56 -10.45 -6.29
C GLU A 88 -7.60 -9.34 -5.24
N ALA A 89 -6.46 -8.98 -4.63
CA ALA A 89 -6.41 -8.03 -3.51
C ALA A 89 -7.05 -6.68 -3.83
N ASN A 90 -6.98 -6.20 -5.08
CA ASN A 90 -7.65 -4.96 -5.48
C ASN A 90 -9.18 -5.10 -5.40
N LEU A 91 -9.74 -6.20 -5.91
CA LEU A 91 -11.20 -6.44 -5.89
C LEU A 91 -11.72 -6.62 -4.46
N VAL A 92 -10.92 -7.26 -3.60
CA VAL A 92 -11.24 -7.39 -2.17
C VAL A 92 -11.24 -6.02 -1.49
N ALA A 93 -10.24 -5.18 -1.76
CA ALA A 93 -10.20 -3.81 -1.25
C ALA A 93 -11.40 -2.98 -1.72
N GLU A 94 -11.73 -3.04 -3.02
CA GLU A 94 -12.87 -2.32 -3.61
C GLU A 94 -14.20 -2.70 -2.93
N ARG A 95 -14.43 -4.00 -2.68
CA ARG A 95 -15.64 -4.50 -2.00
C ARG A 95 -15.72 -4.09 -0.53
N ASN A 96 -14.59 -3.90 0.13
CA ASN A 96 -14.50 -3.59 1.56
C ASN A 96 -14.15 -2.11 1.83
N ALA A 97 -14.13 -1.25 0.81
CA ALA A 97 -13.72 0.14 0.92
C ALA A 97 -14.49 0.94 1.99
N ALA A 98 -15.75 0.57 2.27
CA ALA A 98 -16.57 1.21 3.31
C ALA A 98 -16.08 0.93 4.75
N ALA A 99 -15.38 -0.18 4.97
CA ALA A 99 -14.80 -0.56 6.28
C ALA A 99 -13.28 -0.27 6.36
N GLY A 100 -12.64 -0.13 5.20
CA GLY A 100 -11.23 0.18 5.05
C GLY A 100 -10.83 1.63 5.39
N PRO A 101 -9.54 1.96 5.27
CA PRO A 101 -9.06 3.34 5.32
C PRO A 101 -9.68 4.17 4.19
N THR A 102 -9.71 5.49 4.36
CA THR A 102 -9.98 6.42 3.25
C THR A 102 -8.88 6.33 2.19
N LEU A 103 -9.15 6.78 0.96
CA LEU A 103 -8.12 6.82 -0.09
C LEU A 103 -6.88 7.63 0.33
N ALA A 104 -7.08 8.74 1.04
CA ALA A 104 -5.98 9.56 1.54
C ALA A 104 -5.12 8.80 2.56
N GLU A 105 -5.73 8.14 3.54
CA GLU A 105 -5.01 7.31 4.53
C GLU A 105 -4.25 6.17 3.86
N LEU A 106 -4.89 5.46 2.93
CA LEU A 106 -4.26 4.36 2.19
C LEU A 106 -3.07 4.85 1.35
N LEU A 107 -3.18 6.04 0.75
CA LEU A 107 -2.08 6.67 0.02
C LEU A 107 -0.92 7.09 0.92
N ILE A 108 -1.19 7.55 2.15
CA ILE A 108 -0.13 7.83 3.14
C ILE A 108 0.64 6.55 3.44
N THR A 109 -0.05 5.45 3.74
CA THR A 109 0.57 4.14 3.98
C THR A 109 1.40 3.68 2.78
N PHE A 110 0.87 3.84 1.56
CA PHE A 110 1.58 3.53 0.32
C PHE A 110 2.85 4.39 0.14
N ILE A 111 2.74 5.71 0.26
CA ILE A 111 3.87 6.63 0.09
C ILE A 111 4.97 6.31 1.10
N ASN A 112 4.62 6.17 2.38
CA ASN A 112 5.59 5.85 3.43
C ASN A 112 6.30 4.52 3.14
N LEU A 113 5.57 3.46 2.79
CA LEU A 113 6.15 2.14 2.50
C LEU A 113 7.13 2.19 1.33
N PHE A 114 6.71 2.77 0.20
CA PHE A 114 7.51 2.74 -1.01
C PHE A 114 8.62 3.80 -1.02
N ALA A 115 8.53 4.84 -0.20
CA ALA A 115 9.64 5.76 0.03
C ALA A 115 10.75 5.10 0.85
N ASP A 116 10.40 4.44 1.95
CA ASP A 116 11.37 3.79 2.85
C ASP A 116 12.00 2.55 2.19
N PHE A 117 11.21 1.75 1.47
CA PHE A 117 11.62 0.41 1.03
C PHE A 117 11.45 0.18 -0.49
N GLY A 118 11.03 1.19 -1.25
CA GLY A 118 10.68 1.03 -2.67
C GLY A 118 11.41 1.88 -3.68
N THR A 119 12.35 2.72 -3.27
CA THR A 119 13.16 3.52 -4.21
C THR A 119 13.96 2.64 -5.17
N GLN A 120 14.70 1.64 -4.67
CA GLN A 120 15.57 0.80 -5.51
C GLN A 120 14.80 -0.32 -6.23
N TYR A 121 14.05 -1.14 -5.50
CA TYR A 121 13.40 -2.32 -6.09
C TYR A 121 12.12 -1.95 -6.84
N TRP A 122 11.31 -1.05 -6.29
CA TRP A 122 10.01 -0.66 -6.85
C TRP A 122 10.06 0.56 -7.76
N GLY A 123 11.21 1.25 -7.84
CA GLY A 123 11.43 2.37 -8.76
C GLY A 123 10.54 3.56 -8.41
N PHE A 124 10.32 3.81 -7.12
CA PHE A 124 9.45 4.85 -6.58
C PHE A 124 10.24 6.11 -6.20
N SER A 125 9.58 7.27 -6.23
CA SER A 125 10.13 8.55 -5.76
C SER A 125 9.03 9.38 -5.10
N THR A 126 9.36 10.10 -4.04
CA THR A 126 8.48 11.10 -3.40
C THR A 126 8.74 12.52 -3.90
N ASN A 127 9.81 12.74 -4.67
CA ASN A 127 10.17 14.07 -5.13
C ASN A 127 9.23 14.53 -6.27
N PRO A 128 8.60 15.72 -6.17
CA PRO A 128 7.58 16.21 -7.11
C PRO A 128 8.03 16.25 -8.57
N ASN A 129 9.31 16.55 -8.83
CA ASN A 129 9.82 16.83 -10.17
C ASN A 129 10.72 15.72 -10.72
N VAL A 130 10.80 14.58 -10.03
CA VAL A 130 11.65 13.45 -10.45
C VAL A 130 10.76 12.36 -11.04
N PRO A 131 10.89 12.06 -12.34
CA PRO A 131 10.17 10.94 -12.94
C PRO A 131 10.56 9.60 -12.31
N PHE A 132 9.58 8.72 -12.09
CA PHE A 132 9.77 7.40 -11.50
C PHE A 132 8.91 6.34 -12.19
N GLY A 133 9.04 5.07 -11.77
CA GLY A 133 8.25 3.95 -12.29
C GLY A 133 8.74 3.32 -13.59
N LEU A 134 9.98 3.60 -14.01
CA LEU A 134 10.57 3.07 -15.25
C LEU A 134 10.73 1.54 -15.28
N ASN A 135 10.75 0.88 -14.12
CA ASN A 135 10.86 -0.59 -14.04
C ASN A 135 9.52 -1.32 -14.22
N ALA A 136 8.43 -0.58 -14.44
CA ALA A 136 7.07 -1.05 -14.68
C ALA A 136 6.40 -1.90 -13.58
N ARG A 137 7.03 -2.10 -12.42
CA ARG A 137 6.50 -3.00 -11.36
C ARG A 137 5.21 -2.51 -10.73
N LEU A 138 5.03 -1.19 -10.67
CA LEU A 138 3.84 -0.52 -10.12
C LEU A 138 3.02 0.20 -11.19
N THR A 139 3.28 -0.06 -12.48
CA THR A 139 2.56 0.57 -13.61
C THR A 139 1.04 0.53 -13.45
N PRO A 140 0.39 -0.60 -13.08
CA PRO A 140 -1.06 -0.61 -12.89
C PRO A 140 -1.54 0.35 -11.80
N THR A 141 -0.78 0.51 -10.72
CA THR A 141 -1.08 1.44 -9.64
C THR A 141 -0.87 2.88 -10.09
N PHE A 142 0.24 3.16 -10.78
CA PHE A 142 0.54 4.50 -11.26
C PHE A 142 -0.41 4.97 -12.37
N ASP A 143 -0.81 4.08 -13.28
CA ASP A 143 -1.82 4.40 -14.29
C ASP A 143 -3.17 4.72 -13.66
N ALA A 144 -3.55 4.01 -12.59
CA ALA A 144 -4.79 4.31 -11.86
C ALA A 144 -4.71 5.62 -11.05
N LEU A 145 -3.55 5.95 -10.48
CA LEU A 145 -3.35 7.25 -9.83
C LEU A 145 -3.29 8.40 -10.84
N ALA A 146 -2.78 8.16 -12.04
CA ALA A 146 -2.80 9.13 -13.12
C ALA A 146 -4.22 9.41 -13.63
N SER A 147 -5.09 8.39 -13.69
CA SER A 147 -6.48 8.57 -14.16
C SER A 147 -7.33 9.44 -13.24
N ILE A 148 -6.97 9.53 -11.95
CA ILE A 148 -7.59 10.45 -10.97
C ILE A 148 -6.77 11.73 -10.74
N GLY A 149 -5.71 11.94 -11.54
CA GLY A 149 -4.95 13.19 -11.57
C GLY A 149 -3.85 13.34 -10.51
N TYR A 150 -3.55 12.32 -9.70
CA TYR A 150 -2.43 12.39 -8.75
C TYR A 150 -1.06 12.26 -9.42
N LEU A 151 -1.01 11.67 -10.62
CA LEU A 151 0.20 11.53 -11.42
C LEU A 151 0.01 12.08 -12.83
N THR A 152 1.10 12.58 -13.41
CA THR A 152 1.22 12.76 -14.86
C THR A 152 2.07 11.64 -15.44
N LYS A 153 1.62 11.02 -16.53
CA LYS A 153 2.39 10.00 -17.26
C LYS A 153 3.12 10.62 -18.46
N SER A 154 4.35 10.23 -18.67
CA SER A 154 5.19 10.62 -19.81
C SER A 154 6.09 9.45 -20.26
N ASP A 155 6.86 9.65 -21.33
CA ASP A 155 7.86 8.67 -21.78
C ASP A 155 8.98 8.44 -20.75
N GLN A 156 9.16 9.36 -19.80
CA GLN A 156 10.15 9.26 -18.72
C GLN A 156 9.58 8.61 -17.44
N GLY A 157 8.34 8.12 -17.48
CA GLY A 157 7.64 7.54 -16.33
C GLY A 157 6.56 8.47 -15.77
N TYR A 158 6.44 8.49 -14.44
CA TYR A 158 5.38 9.21 -13.73
C TYR A 158 5.97 10.32 -12.87
N THR A 159 5.27 11.45 -12.79
CA THR A 159 5.57 12.54 -11.85
C THR A 159 4.35 12.88 -11.03
N TRP A 160 4.55 13.26 -9.77
CA TRP A 160 3.46 13.71 -8.90
C TRP A 160 2.88 15.04 -9.39
N THR A 161 1.56 15.18 -9.26
CA THR A 161 0.89 16.48 -9.46
C THR A 161 0.71 17.18 -8.11
N TYR A 162 0.39 18.47 -8.11
CA TYR A 162 0.10 19.21 -6.88
C TYR A 162 -1.12 18.68 -6.10
N LEU A 163 -2.00 17.88 -6.73
CA LEU A 163 -3.16 17.30 -6.05
C LEU A 163 -2.76 16.33 -4.93
N ILE A 164 -1.58 15.70 -5.01
CA ILE A 164 -1.09 14.81 -3.95
C ILE A 164 -0.55 15.56 -2.72
N GLY A 165 -0.33 16.88 -2.83
CA GLY A 165 0.33 17.70 -1.81
C GLY A 165 -0.21 17.51 -0.38
N PRO A 166 -1.55 17.53 -0.14
CA PRO A 166 -2.10 17.28 1.18
C PRO A 166 -1.76 15.89 1.75
N VAL A 167 -1.68 14.87 0.90
CA VAL A 167 -1.32 13.50 1.30
C VAL A 167 0.18 13.41 1.60
N MET A 168 1.03 14.02 0.76
CA MET A 168 2.48 14.07 0.97
C MET A 168 2.85 14.81 2.27
N ARG A 169 2.17 15.91 2.59
CA ARG A 169 2.39 16.64 3.86
C ARG A 169 1.92 15.89 5.10
N ALA A 170 0.97 14.96 4.94
CA ALA A 170 0.54 14.06 6.01
C ALA A 170 1.43 12.81 6.13
N SER A 171 2.33 12.58 5.16
CA SER A 171 3.38 11.56 5.20
C SER A 171 4.62 12.10 5.93
N TYR A 172 5.62 11.26 6.20
CA TYR A 172 6.85 11.72 6.86
C TYR A 172 7.74 12.63 5.97
N PHE A 173 7.33 12.90 4.72
CA PHE A 173 8.07 13.65 3.70
C PHE A 173 7.56 15.09 3.50
N ASP A 174 7.05 15.72 4.56
CA ASP A 174 6.44 17.06 4.55
C ASP A 174 7.37 18.18 4.01
N GLU A 175 8.67 18.12 4.31
CA GLU A 175 9.62 19.20 4.02
C GLU A 175 9.72 19.54 2.51
N ASP A 176 9.65 18.56 1.62
CA ASP A 176 9.77 18.77 0.15
C ASP A 176 8.50 19.34 -0.49
N TRP A 177 7.38 19.33 0.23
CA TRP A 177 6.04 19.66 -0.29
C TRP A 177 5.41 20.91 0.35
N THR A 178 6.17 21.63 1.19
CA THR A 178 5.75 22.89 1.82
C THR A 178 6.18 24.15 1.06
N ALA A 179 7.05 24.02 0.04
CA ALA A 179 7.59 25.14 -0.75
C ALA A 179 6.82 25.44 -2.04
N HIS A 180 5.75 24.70 -2.34
CA HIS A 180 4.97 24.77 -3.57
C HIS A 180 3.46 24.67 -3.30
#